data_AF-A0A941PMM2-F1
#
_entry.id   AF-A0A941PMM2-F1
#
_cell.length_a   1.000
_cell.length_b   1.000
_cell.length_c   1.000
_cell.angle_alpha   90.00
_cell.angle_beta   90.00
_cell.angle_gamma   90.00
#
_symmetry.space_group_name_H-M   'P 1'
#
loop_
_entity.id
_entity.type
_entity.pdbx_description
1 polymer ?
#
loop_
_entity_poly.entity_id
_entity_poly.type
_entity_poly.pdbx_seq_one_letter_code
_entity_poly.pdbx_strand_id
1 'polypeptide(L)'
;MPEQKKSFTDAEALEFHRAPAPGKISITPTKPMATQRDLSLAYSPGVAAPVKAIAEDADRAYDYTAKGNLVAVITNGTAILGLGNLGSIAAKPVMEGKSVLFKRFADVDSIDIEVTTQNVEEFITTVRNIGPTFGGINLEDIKSPECFIIESRLRDELDIPVFHDDQHGTAIIAAAGFLNACELTGRRLSDIKVVVNGAGAAGLSCIALIKQLGVPHENVIALDREGVIYRGREKGMDQFKAAHAVDTNARTLMDAIKGADVFMGLSVAGAMTRDMVKAMAKRPIIFAMANP
;
A
#
# COMPACT_ATOMS: atom_id res chain seq x y z
N MET A 1 14.38 -20.28 15.77
CA MET A 1 14.03 -20.22 14.34
C MET A 1 15.33 -20.03 13.59
N PRO A 2 15.58 -20.66 12.43
CA PRO A 2 16.65 -20.13 11.60
C PRO A 2 16.16 -18.74 11.18
N GLU A 3 16.88 -17.69 11.59
CA GLU A 3 16.76 -16.38 10.97
C GLU A 3 16.66 -16.62 9.46
N GLN A 4 15.66 -16.02 8.79
CA GLN A 4 15.79 -15.86 7.34
C GLN A 4 17.16 -15.24 7.14
N LYS A 5 18.12 -16.01 6.60
CA LYS A 5 19.48 -15.53 6.42
C LYS A 5 19.37 -14.34 5.48
N LYS A 6 19.38 -13.13 6.05
CA LYS A 6 19.57 -11.92 5.26
C LYS A 6 20.82 -12.17 4.43
N SER A 7 20.74 -11.95 3.12
CA SER A 7 21.90 -12.09 2.24
C SER A 7 22.95 -10.99 2.49
N PHE A 8 22.63 -10.05 3.36
CA PHE A 8 23.41 -8.88 3.73
C PHE A 8 23.28 -8.62 5.25
N THR A 9 24.25 -7.91 5.80
CA THR A 9 24.25 -7.39 7.17
C THR A 9 23.60 -6.01 7.26
N ASP A 10 23.13 -5.62 8.43
CA ASP A 10 22.57 -4.27 8.62
C ASP A 10 23.60 -3.17 8.31
N ALA A 11 24.89 -3.45 8.53
CA ALA A 11 25.98 -2.54 8.14
C ALA A 11 26.05 -2.34 6.62
N GLU A 12 25.89 -3.40 5.82
CA GLU A 12 25.85 -3.29 4.36
C GLU A 12 24.62 -2.50 3.89
N ALA A 13 23.46 -2.71 4.52
CA ALA A 13 22.26 -1.95 4.19
C ALA A 13 22.40 -0.45 4.51
N LEU A 14 23.01 -0.10 5.65
CA LEU A 14 23.30 1.29 6.01
C LEU A 14 24.32 1.92 5.07
N GLU A 15 25.38 1.18 4.71
CA GLU A 15 26.39 1.68 3.77
C GLU A 15 25.79 1.97 2.40
N PHE A 16 24.91 1.09 1.91
CA PHE A 16 24.19 1.27 0.66
C PHE A 16 23.37 2.58 0.62
N HIS A 17 22.80 3.01 1.75
CA HIS A 17 22.04 4.27 1.82
C HIS A 17 22.90 5.51 2.05
N ARG A 18 24.19 5.34 2.40
CA ARG A 18 25.10 6.44 2.77
C ARG A 18 26.08 6.78 1.65
N ALA A 19 26.61 5.77 0.97
CA ALA A 19 27.74 5.92 0.06
C ALA A 19 27.37 5.57 -1.39
N PRO A 20 28.03 6.22 -2.37
CA PRO A 20 28.97 7.33 -2.24
C PRO A 20 28.30 8.68 -1.91
N ALA A 21 26.98 8.77 -2.07
CA ALA A 21 26.15 9.89 -1.68
C ALA A 21 24.91 9.37 -0.94
N PRO A 22 24.40 10.07 0.09
CA PRO A 22 23.23 9.63 0.81
C PRO A 22 21.95 9.62 -0.04
N GLY A 23 21.06 8.67 0.26
CA GLY A 23 19.74 8.54 -0.37
C GLY A 23 19.78 7.72 -1.66
N LYS A 24 18.59 7.45 -2.22
CA LYS A 24 18.41 6.57 -3.37
C LYS A 24 17.85 7.26 -4.61
N ILE A 25 17.55 8.55 -4.53
CA ILE A 25 16.97 9.34 -5.61
C ILE A 25 17.79 10.59 -5.91
N SER A 26 17.68 11.09 -7.13
CA SER A 26 18.26 12.37 -7.56
C SER A 26 17.38 12.98 -8.64
N ILE A 27 17.51 14.30 -8.85
CA ILE A 27 16.77 15.04 -9.89
C ILE A 27 17.75 15.43 -10.99
N THR A 28 17.42 15.08 -12.24
CA THR A 28 18.22 15.41 -13.41
C THR A 28 17.39 16.18 -14.43
N PRO A 29 17.88 17.31 -14.97
CA PRO A 29 17.19 18.04 -16.04
C PRO A 29 17.00 17.19 -17.30
N THR A 30 15.83 17.30 -17.93
CA THR A 30 15.51 16.57 -19.16
C THR A 30 15.75 17.38 -20.44
N LYS A 31 15.99 18.69 -20.31
CA LYS A 31 16.27 19.60 -21.44
C LYS A 31 17.72 20.11 -21.39
N PRO A 32 18.35 20.44 -22.53
CA PRO A 32 19.66 21.07 -22.56
C PRO A 32 19.68 22.36 -21.74
N MET A 33 20.79 22.65 -21.07
CA MET A 33 21.02 23.86 -20.26
C MET A 33 22.43 24.44 -20.51
N ALA A 34 22.99 24.20 -21.69
CA ALA A 34 24.41 24.48 -21.97
C ALA A 34 24.64 25.90 -22.52
N THR A 35 23.64 26.52 -23.12
CA THR A 35 23.77 27.82 -23.79
C THR A 35 22.89 28.89 -23.14
N GLN A 36 23.22 30.17 -23.40
CA GLN A 36 22.38 31.29 -23.01
C GLN A 36 20.95 31.16 -23.55
N ARG A 37 20.80 30.65 -24.79
CA ARG A 37 19.50 30.42 -25.40
C ARG A 37 18.72 29.35 -24.63
N ASP A 38 19.35 28.24 -24.27
CA ASP A 38 18.70 27.17 -23.50
C ASP A 38 18.20 27.69 -22.15
N LEU A 39 19.05 28.42 -21.42
CA LEU A 39 18.69 29.02 -20.12
C LEU A 39 17.55 30.04 -20.26
N SER A 40 17.55 30.81 -21.35
CA SER A 40 16.48 31.79 -21.63
C SER A 40 15.15 31.14 -21.97
N LEU A 41 15.15 29.92 -22.51
CA LEU A 41 13.94 29.12 -22.77
C LEU A 41 13.46 28.40 -21.51
N ALA A 42 14.38 27.82 -20.75
CA ALA A 42 14.09 27.06 -19.54
C ALA A 42 13.57 27.92 -18.38
N TYR A 43 14.01 29.18 -18.31
CA TYR A 43 13.61 30.12 -17.28
C TYR A 43 13.20 31.44 -17.92
N SER A 44 13.71 32.58 -17.44
CA SER A 44 13.31 33.88 -17.97
C SER A 44 14.06 34.25 -19.26
N PRO A 45 13.37 34.82 -20.27
CA PRO A 45 11.95 35.16 -20.31
C PRO A 45 11.04 34.04 -20.88
N GLY A 46 11.60 32.96 -21.43
CA GLY A 46 10.87 31.95 -22.21
C GLY A 46 9.79 31.18 -21.46
N VAL A 47 10.01 30.89 -20.17
CA VAL A 47 9.06 30.17 -19.28
C VAL A 47 7.71 30.89 -19.15
N ALA A 48 7.64 32.18 -19.47
CA ALA A 48 6.37 32.92 -19.48
C ALA A 48 5.36 32.37 -20.50
N ALA A 49 5.82 31.76 -21.61
CA ALA A 49 4.94 31.20 -22.63
C ALA A 49 4.12 29.99 -22.10
N PRO A 50 4.72 28.92 -21.54
CA PRO A 50 3.94 27.83 -20.95
C PRO A 50 3.10 28.28 -19.76
N VAL A 51 3.57 29.23 -18.94
CA VAL A 51 2.76 29.78 -17.82
C VAL A 51 1.45 30.39 -18.32
N LYS A 52 1.50 31.23 -19.37
CA LYS A 52 0.29 31.84 -19.94
C LYS A 52 -0.64 30.79 -20.58
N ALA A 53 -0.06 29.83 -21.29
CA ALA A 53 -0.80 28.72 -21.88
C ALA A 53 -1.57 27.90 -20.83
N ILE A 54 -0.95 27.61 -19.69
CA ILE A 54 -1.57 26.87 -18.58
C ILE A 54 -2.61 27.73 -17.85
N ALA A 55 -2.40 29.05 -17.76
CA ALA A 55 -3.38 29.97 -17.18
C ALA A 55 -4.67 30.09 -18.02
N GLU A 56 -4.56 29.90 -19.34
CA GLU A 56 -5.72 29.84 -20.25
C GLU A 56 -6.43 28.47 -20.19
N ASP A 57 -5.67 27.39 -20.03
CA ASP A 57 -6.18 26.01 -19.94
C ASP A 57 -5.28 25.16 -19.03
N ALA A 58 -5.80 24.81 -17.85
CA ALA A 58 -5.04 24.11 -16.81
C ALA A 58 -4.56 22.72 -17.24
N ASP A 59 -5.27 22.04 -18.15
CA ASP A 59 -4.89 20.71 -18.63
C ASP A 59 -3.59 20.73 -19.44
N ARG A 60 -3.20 21.88 -19.99
CA ARG A 60 -1.91 22.06 -20.67
C ARG A 60 -0.72 21.91 -19.72
N ALA A 61 -0.94 21.81 -18.41
CA ALA A 61 0.08 21.35 -17.47
C ALA A 61 0.61 19.95 -17.83
N TYR A 62 -0.23 19.07 -18.40
CA TYR A 62 0.20 17.75 -18.88
C TYR A 62 1.08 17.83 -20.14
N ASP A 63 0.95 18.88 -20.95
CA ASP A 63 1.76 19.07 -22.16
C ASP A 63 3.12 19.70 -21.86
N TYR A 64 3.15 20.67 -20.94
CA TYR A 64 4.31 21.56 -20.76
C TYR A 64 5.08 21.36 -19.45
N THR A 65 4.68 20.39 -18.63
CA THR A 65 5.36 20.07 -17.37
C THR A 65 5.57 18.56 -17.21
N ALA A 66 6.26 18.17 -16.14
CA ALA A 66 6.43 16.76 -15.80
C ALA A 66 5.17 16.11 -15.19
N LYS A 67 4.08 16.88 -14.94
CA LYS A 67 2.88 16.42 -14.22
C LYS A 67 2.37 15.07 -14.73
N GLY A 68 2.32 14.84 -16.04
CA GLY A 68 1.79 13.61 -16.62
C GLY A 68 2.55 12.32 -16.29
N ASN A 69 3.83 12.41 -15.91
CA ASN A 69 4.65 11.26 -15.52
C ASN A 69 5.09 11.30 -14.04
N LEU A 70 4.67 12.32 -13.28
CA LEU A 70 5.14 12.56 -11.92
C LEU A 70 4.12 12.08 -10.89
N VAL A 71 4.51 11.10 -10.07
CA VAL A 71 3.71 10.57 -8.96
C VAL A 71 4.31 11.01 -7.62
N ALA A 72 3.45 11.36 -6.66
CA ALA A 72 3.87 11.56 -5.28
C ALA A 72 3.71 10.28 -4.46
N VAL A 73 4.76 9.82 -3.80
CA VAL A 73 4.69 8.78 -2.76
C VAL A 73 4.58 9.48 -1.41
N ILE A 74 3.39 9.47 -0.82
CA ILE A 74 3.08 10.27 0.37
C ILE A 74 2.83 9.36 1.58
N THR A 75 3.48 9.69 2.69
CA THR A 75 3.31 8.99 3.97
C THR A 75 3.30 9.96 5.15
N ASN A 76 2.78 9.50 6.30
CA ASN A 76 3.07 10.11 7.60
C ASN A 76 3.90 9.21 8.53
N GLY A 77 4.37 8.06 8.03
CA GLY A 77 5.22 7.13 8.77
C GLY A 77 4.55 6.46 9.97
N THR A 78 3.22 6.33 9.95
CA THR A 78 2.46 5.75 11.07
C THR A 78 2.35 4.23 11.03
N ALA A 79 2.67 3.59 9.89
CA ALA A 79 2.62 2.15 9.72
C ALA A 79 3.76 1.64 8.82
N ILE A 80 5.01 2.03 9.12
CA ILE A 80 6.18 1.69 8.31
C ILE A 80 6.46 0.18 8.39
N LEU A 81 6.20 -0.55 7.31
CA LEU A 81 6.44 -2.00 7.22
C LEU A 81 5.89 -2.77 8.45
N GLY A 82 6.67 -3.70 9.03
CA GLY A 82 6.37 -4.33 10.31
C GLY A 82 6.79 -3.52 11.55
N LEU A 83 7.41 -2.35 11.37
CA LEU A 83 8.00 -1.53 12.43
C LEU A 83 6.99 -0.60 13.12
N GLY A 84 5.88 -0.31 12.46
CA GLY A 84 4.80 0.53 13.00
C GLY A 84 5.12 2.02 12.92
N ASN A 85 4.71 2.77 13.95
CA ASN A 85 4.82 4.23 13.94
C ASN A 85 6.20 4.67 14.45
N LEU A 86 7.11 4.97 13.52
CA LEU A 86 8.42 5.59 13.81
C LEU A 86 8.49 7.06 13.33
N GLY A 87 7.38 7.58 12.80
CA GLY A 87 7.27 8.95 12.32
C GLY A 87 7.75 9.15 10.88
N SER A 88 7.39 10.30 10.31
CA SER A 88 7.51 10.56 8.88
C SER A 88 8.95 10.47 8.36
N ILE A 89 9.93 11.06 9.06
CA ILE A 89 11.34 11.02 8.63
C ILE A 89 11.95 9.61 8.65
N ALA A 90 11.54 8.76 9.61
CA ALA A 90 12.01 7.38 9.63
C ALA A 90 11.45 6.55 8.46
N ALA A 91 10.33 6.98 7.86
CA ALA A 91 9.74 6.35 6.69
C ALA A 91 10.49 6.68 5.39
N LYS A 92 11.26 7.78 5.35
CA LYS A 92 11.90 8.29 4.14
C LYS A 92 12.69 7.23 3.35
N PRO A 93 13.53 6.36 3.95
CA PRO A 93 14.20 5.32 3.19
C PRO A 93 13.21 4.38 2.48
N VAL A 94 12.06 4.06 3.07
CA VAL A 94 11.05 3.23 2.42
C VAL A 94 10.43 3.97 1.23
N MET A 95 10.10 5.25 1.39
CA MET A 95 9.47 6.07 0.35
C MET A 95 10.39 6.34 -0.85
N GLU A 96 11.67 6.64 -0.60
CA GLU A 96 12.68 6.71 -1.67
C GLU A 96 12.79 5.36 -2.39
N GLY A 97 12.71 4.26 -1.65
CA GLY A 97 12.69 2.91 -2.20
C GLY A 97 11.52 2.71 -3.16
N LYS A 98 10.31 3.11 -2.77
CA LYS A 98 9.12 3.07 -3.63
C LYS A 98 9.29 3.90 -4.89
N SER A 99 9.84 5.10 -4.79
CA SER A 99 10.12 5.96 -5.95
C SER A 99 11.11 5.32 -6.93
N VAL A 100 12.14 4.63 -6.42
CA VAL A 100 13.07 3.85 -7.27
C VAL A 100 12.35 2.70 -7.99
N LEU A 101 11.40 2.03 -7.34
CA LEU A 101 10.63 0.94 -7.94
C LEU A 101 9.71 1.45 -9.05
N PHE A 102 9.00 2.57 -8.83
CA PHE A 102 8.19 3.24 -9.86
C PHE A 102 9.03 3.52 -11.12
N LYS A 103 10.21 4.13 -10.94
CA LYS A 103 11.10 4.43 -12.07
C LYS A 103 11.63 3.18 -12.73
N ARG A 104 12.12 2.20 -11.95
CA ARG A 104 12.81 1.02 -12.47
C ARG A 104 11.91 0.09 -13.28
N PHE A 105 10.67 -0.08 -12.85
CA PHE A 105 9.75 -1.08 -13.41
C PHE A 105 8.70 -0.51 -14.36
N ALA A 106 8.35 0.78 -14.23
CA ALA A 106 7.30 1.40 -15.04
C ALA A 106 7.72 2.71 -15.74
N ASP A 107 8.97 3.17 -15.56
CA ASP A 107 9.46 4.46 -16.06
C ASP A 107 8.65 5.69 -15.56
N VAL A 108 7.99 5.54 -14.41
CA VAL A 108 7.24 6.61 -13.75
C VAL A 108 8.20 7.44 -12.89
N ASP A 109 8.22 8.75 -13.08
CA ASP A 109 8.98 9.65 -12.22
C ASP A 109 8.22 9.81 -10.89
N SER A 110 8.93 9.67 -9.78
CA SER A 110 8.31 9.67 -8.46
C SER A 110 9.13 10.47 -7.47
N ILE A 111 8.44 11.18 -6.59
CA ILE A 111 9.05 11.89 -5.47
C ILE A 111 8.32 11.54 -4.17
N ASP A 112 9.09 11.32 -3.12
CA ASP A 112 8.60 11.03 -1.79
C ASP A 112 8.28 12.30 -0.99
N ILE A 113 7.20 12.24 -0.21
CA ILE A 113 6.72 13.34 0.63
C ILE A 113 6.32 12.81 2.01
N GLU A 114 7.16 13.13 2.99
CA GLU A 114 6.97 12.78 4.40
C GLU A 114 6.18 13.88 5.14
N VAL A 115 4.88 13.69 5.32
CA VAL A 115 4.02 14.63 6.06
C VAL A 115 4.12 14.34 7.56
N THR A 116 4.47 15.34 8.38
CA THR A 116 4.70 15.15 9.82
C THR A 116 3.43 15.01 10.64
N THR A 117 2.27 15.44 10.13
CA THR A 117 1.01 15.39 10.88
C THR A 117 0.42 13.98 10.96
N GLN A 118 -0.14 13.65 12.12
CA GLN A 118 -0.99 12.47 12.33
C GLN A 118 -2.48 12.84 12.38
N ASN A 119 -2.83 14.12 12.25
CA ASN A 119 -4.21 14.53 12.13
C ASN A 119 -4.72 14.25 10.71
N VAL A 120 -5.80 13.48 10.58
CA VAL A 120 -6.37 13.04 9.30
C VAL A 120 -6.76 14.22 8.41
N GLU A 121 -7.46 15.22 8.94
CA GLU A 121 -7.93 16.37 8.14
C GLU A 121 -6.78 17.29 7.73
N GLU A 122 -5.77 17.46 8.58
CA GLU A 122 -4.56 18.21 8.24
C GLU A 122 -3.75 17.48 7.15
N PHE A 123 -3.66 16.15 7.23
CA PHE A 123 -3.01 15.34 6.20
C PHE A 123 -3.74 15.47 4.86
N ILE A 124 -5.07 15.29 4.84
CA ILE A 124 -5.90 15.45 3.64
C ILE A 124 -5.73 16.85 3.06
N THR A 125 -5.80 17.89 3.90
CA THR A 125 -5.63 19.28 3.48
C THR A 125 -4.25 19.52 2.86
N THR A 126 -3.20 18.96 3.47
CA THR A 126 -1.83 19.07 2.96
C THR A 126 -1.70 18.44 1.58
N VAL A 127 -2.16 17.19 1.43
CA VAL A 127 -2.09 16.47 0.16
C VAL A 127 -2.93 17.14 -0.91
N ARG A 128 -4.14 17.61 -0.58
CA ARG A 128 -4.98 18.37 -1.50
C ARG A 128 -4.28 19.61 -2.05
N ASN A 129 -3.65 20.38 -1.17
CA ASN A 129 -3.01 21.64 -1.55
C ASN A 129 -1.78 21.46 -2.45
N ILE A 130 -1.13 20.29 -2.42
CA ILE A 130 0.03 19.99 -3.30
C ILE A 130 -0.34 19.12 -4.51
N GLY A 131 -1.53 18.52 -4.52
CA GLY A 131 -2.05 17.62 -5.55
C GLY A 131 -1.88 18.13 -6.99
N PRO A 132 -2.10 19.43 -7.31
CA PRO A 132 -1.90 19.96 -8.66
C PRO A 132 -0.51 19.72 -9.26
N THR A 133 0.52 19.47 -8.45
CA THR A 133 1.89 19.17 -8.91
C THR A 133 1.99 17.81 -9.62
N PHE A 134 1.14 16.85 -9.26
CA PHE A 134 1.31 15.43 -9.60
C PHE A 134 0.28 14.95 -10.61
N GLY A 135 0.62 13.92 -11.38
CA GLY A 135 -0.31 13.17 -12.23
C GLY A 135 -1.01 12.04 -11.49
N GLY A 136 -0.51 11.66 -10.30
CA GLY A 136 -1.13 10.69 -9.40
C GLY A 136 -0.51 10.73 -8.01
N ILE A 137 -1.22 10.20 -7.03
CA ILE A 137 -0.77 10.07 -5.64
C ILE A 137 -0.79 8.60 -5.23
N ASN A 138 0.34 8.16 -4.71
CA ASN A 138 0.51 6.88 -4.05
C ASN A 138 0.60 7.10 -2.53
N LEU A 139 -0.43 6.72 -1.78
CA LEU A 139 -0.42 6.71 -0.33
C LEU A 139 0.28 5.44 0.19
N GLU A 140 1.17 5.60 1.17
CA GLU A 140 2.02 4.51 1.65
C GLU A 140 2.21 4.55 3.17
N ASP A 141 2.25 3.39 3.83
CA ASP A 141 2.62 3.24 5.25
C ASP A 141 1.79 4.12 6.22
N ILE A 142 0.47 4.23 5.96
CA ILE A 142 -0.49 4.97 6.79
C ILE A 142 -1.34 3.99 7.60
N LYS A 143 -1.47 4.22 8.91
CA LYS A 143 -2.20 3.31 9.80
C LYS A 143 -3.69 3.17 9.47
N SER A 144 -4.21 1.98 9.71
CA SER A 144 -5.66 1.70 9.77
C SER A 144 -6.24 2.16 11.12
N PRO A 145 -7.48 2.71 11.16
CA PRO A 145 -8.43 2.86 10.05
C PRO A 145 -8.32 4.20 9.29
N GLU A 146 -7.37 5.05 9.65
CA GLU A 146 -7.22 6.42 9.11
C GLU A 146 -6.94 6.42 7.60
N CYS A 147 -6.09 5.50 7.13
CA CYS A 147 -5.80 5.32 5.70
C CYS A 147 -7.05 5.22 4.82
N PHE A 148 -8.10 4.52 5.27
CA PHE A 148 -9.35 4.39 4.52
C PHE A 148 -10.08 5.73 4.35
N ILE A 149 -10.10 6.55 5.41
CA ILE A 149 -10.75 7.86 5.40
C ILE A 149 -9.94 8.83 4.51
N ILE A 150 -8.61 8.82 4.68
CA ILE A 150 -7.68 9.65 3.90
C ILE A 150 -7.83 9.34 2.41
N GLU A 151 -7.74 8.07 2.02
CA GLU A 151 -7.85 7.67 0.62
C GLU A 151 -9.21 8.02 0.03
N SER A 152 -10.32 7.68 0.71
CA SER A 152 -11.66 7.98 0.20
C SER A 152 -11.84 9.47 -0.03
N ARG A 153 -11.46 10.31 0.95
CA ARG A 153 -11.61 11.77 0.84
C ARG A 153 -10.72 12.35 -0.24
N LEU A 154 -9.48 11.91 -0.35
CA LEU A 154 -8.57 12.40 -1.39
C LEU A 154 -9.04 11.98 -2.79
N ARG A 155 -9.61 10.79 -2.96
CA ARG A 155 -10.23 10.36 -4.23
C ARG A 155 -11.43 11.21 -4.62
N ASP A 156 -12.19 11.71 -3.65
CA ASP A 156 -13.35 12.58 -3.90
C ASP A 156 -12.96 14.05 -4.11
N GLU A 157 -11.87 14.51 -3.49
CA GLU A 157 -11.44 15.92 -3.49
C GLU A 157 -10.40 16.27 -4.58
N LEU A 158 -9.79 15.29 -5.25
CA LEU A 158 -8.74 15.52 -6.25
C LEU A 158 -9.12 15.04 -7.65
N ASP A 159 -8.73 15.82 -8.65
CA ASP A 159 -8.91 15.51 -10.08
C ASP A 159 -7.84 14.54 -10.64
N ILE A 160 -7.04 13.91 -9.76
CA ILE A 160 -5.98 12.95 -10.13
C ILE A 160 -6.17 11.63 -9.38
N PRO A 161 -5.71 10.50 -9.95
CA PRO A 161 -5.81 9.21 -9.29
C PRO A 161 -5.06 9.20 -7.95
N VAL A 162 -5.75 8.71 -6.92
CA VAL A 162 -5.18 8.43 -5.59
C VAL A 162 -5.31 6.94 -5.32
N PHE A 163 -4.21 6.32 -4.91
CA PHE A 163 -4.10 4.89 -4.69
C PHE A 163 -3.30 4.60 -3.43
N HIS A 164 -3.82 3.76 -2.54
CA HIS A 164 -3.07 3.28 -1.39
C HIS A 164 -2.48 1.89 -1.66
N ASP A 165 -1.14 1.80 -1.72
CA ASP A 165 -0.46 0.55 -2.14
C ASP A 165 -0.65 -0.58 -1.13
N ASP A 166 -0.50 -0.31 0.18
CA ASP A 166 -0.70 -1.34 1.20
C ASP A 166 -2.11 -1.94 1.19
N GLN A 167 -3.11 -1.19 0.73
CA GLN A 167 -4.49 -1.66 0.58
C GLN A 167 -4.65 -2.40 -0.74
N HIS A 168 -4.65 -1.65 -1.83
CA HIS A 168 -5.07 -2.12 -3.13
C HIS A 168 -3.96 -2.93 -3.83
N GLY A 169 -2.69 -2.51 -3.72
CA GLY A 169 -1.55 -3.23 -4.27
C GLY A 169 -1.43 -4.64 -3.67
N THR A 170 -1.49 -4.72 -2.33
CA THR A 170 -1.50 -6.02 -1.63
C THR A 170 -2.68 -6.90 -2.06
N ALA A 171 -3.89 -6.33 -2.14
CA ALA A 171 -5.07 -7.07 -2.54
C ALA A 171 -4.95 -7.62 -3.97
N ILE A 172 -4.49 -6.81 -4.93
CA ILE A 172 -4.36 -7.20 -6.34
C ILE A 172 -3.40 -8.39 -6.48
N ILE A 173 -2.20 -8.31 -5.89
CA ILE A 173 -1.22 -9.39 -6.03
C ILE A 173 -1.63 -10.65 -5.25
N ALA A 174 -2.23 -10.51 -4.07
CA ALA A 174 -2.76 -11.63 -3.30
C ALA A 174 -3.91 -12.32 -4.03
N ALA A 175 -4.82 -11.57 -4.65
CA ALA A 175 -5.91 -12.10 -5.45
C ALA A 175 -5.40 -12.84 -6.69
N ALA A 176 -4.40 -12.29 -7.40
CA ALA A 176 -3.78 -12.96 -8.55
C ALA A 176 -3.16 -14.32 -8.14
N GLY A 177 -2.41 -14.34 -7.03
CA GLY A 177 -1.86 -15.59 -6.49
C GLY A 177 -2.95 -16.57 -6.05
N PHE A 178 -4.02 -16.07 -5.44
CA PHE A 178 -5.16 -16.86 -4.97
C PHE A 178 -5.93 -17.50 -6.13
N LEU A 179 -6.20 -16.77 -7.21
CA LEU A 179 -6.86 -17.30 -8.41
C LEU A 179 -6.04 -18.44 -9.04
N ASN A 180 -4.73 -18.22 -9.22
CA ASN A 180 -3.85 -19.25 -9.75
C ASN A 180 -3.79 -20.48 -8.84
N ALA A 181 -3.75 -20.29 -7.51
CA ALA A 181 -3.76 -21.40 -6.57
C ALA A 181 -5.08 -22.19 -6.61
N CYS A 182 -6.21 -21.50 -6.79
CA CYS A 182 -7.51 -22.16 -6.97
C CYS A 182 -7.53 -22.98 -8.26
N GLU A 183 -7.05 -22.42 -9.38
CA GLU A 183 -6.95 -23.11 -10.66
C GLU A 183 -6.09 -24.38 -10.58
N LEU A 184 -4.87 -24.25 -10.05
CA LEU A 184 -3.92 -25.37 -9.87
C LEU A 184 -4.43 -26.48 -8.94
N THR A 185 -5.38 -26.15 -8.06
CA THR A 185 -5.97 -27.11 -7.12
C THR A 185 -7.39 -27.54 -7.48
N GLY A 186 -7.93 -27.04 -8.59
CA GLY A 186 -9.28 -27.37 -9.06
C GLY A 186 -10.40 -26.90 -8.12
N ARG A 187 -10.17 -25.83 -7.35
CA ARG A 187 -11.14 -25.28 -6.40
C ARG A 187 -12.00 -24.21 -7.06
N ARG A 188 -13.30 -24.20 -6.75
CA ARG A 188 -14.22 -23.12 -7.12
C ARG A 188 -14.28 -22.08 -6.01
N LEU A 189 -14.33 -20.80 -6.40
CA LEU A 189 -14.40 -19.68 -5.45
C LEU A 189 -15.66 -19.74 -4.57
N SER A 190 -16.77 -20.28 -5.08
CA SER A 190 -18.02 -20.44 -4.34
C SER A 190 -17.92 -21.38 -3.13
N ASP A 191 -16.95 -22.30 -3.12
CA ASP A 191 -16.91 -23.40 -2.14
C ASP A 191 -15.72 -23.29 -1.18
N ILE A 192 -14.85 -22.30 -1.41
CA ILE A 192 -13.56 -22.20 -0.72
C ILE A 192 -13.70 -21.47 0.62
N LYS A 193 -13.09 -22.02 1.68
CA LYS A 193 -13.06 -21.38 3.01
C LYS A 193 -11.75 -20.65 3.21
N VAL A 194 -11.84 -19.35 3.46
CA VAL A 194 -10.68 -18.46 3.59
C VAL A 194 -10.60 -17.91 5.01
N VAL A 195 -9.41 -18.03 5.61
CA VAL A 195 -9.08 -17.40 6.89
C VAL A 195 -8.07 -16.29 6.64
N VAL A 196 -8.42 -15.07 7.05
CA VAL A 196 -7.53 -13.91 6.95
C VAL A 196 -7.12 -13.49 8.35
N ASN A 197 -5.82 -13.56 8.66
CA ASN A 197 -5.27 -13.20 9.95
C ASN A 197 -4.53 -11.86 9.88
N GLY A 198 -5.22 -10.80 10.29
CA GLY A 198 -4.83 -9.41 10.15
C GLY A 198 -5.97 -8.62 9.49
N ALA A 199 -6.73 -7.85 10.27
CA ALA A 199 -7.82 -7.00 9.78
C ALA A 199 -7.45 -5.52 9.78
N GLY A 200 -6.27 -5.21 9.23
CA GLY A 200 -5.85 -3.85 8.89
C GLY A 200 -6.11 -3.54 7.41
N ALA A 201 -5.51 -2.45 6.92
CA ALA A 201 -5.60 -1.94 5.55
C ALA A 201 -5.51 -3.05 4.47
N ALA A 202 -4.40 -3.78 4.45
CA ALA A 202 -4.15 -4.87 3.51
C ALA A 202 -5.16 -6.02 3.63
N GLY A 203 -5.44 -6.46 4.86
CA GLY A 203 -6.31 -7.61 5.12
C GLY A 203 -7.75 -7.37 4.71
N LEU A 204 -8.31 -6.21 5.07
CA LEU A 204 -9.67 -5.86 4.69
C LEU A 204 -9.79 -5.67 3.16
N SER A 205 -8.79 -5.09 2.52
CA SER A 205 -8.76 -4.95 1.06
C SER A 205 -8.68 -6.30 0.34
N CYS A 206 -7.85 -7.24 0.83
CA CYS A 206 -7.81 -8.62 0.34
C CYS A 206 -9.19 -9.29 0.47
N ILE A 207 -9.85 -9.16 1.64
CA ILE A 207 -11.19 -9.73 1.89
C ILE A 207 -12.22 -9.14 0.92
N ALA A 208 -12.23 -7.83 0.74
CA ALA A 208 -13.17 -7.16 -0.15
C ALA A 208 -12.99 -7.63 -1.60
N LEU A 209 -11.74 -7.70 -2.08
CA LEU A 209 -11.45 -8.10 -3.46
C LEU A 209 -11.79 -9.56 -3.74
N ILE A 210 -11.42 -10.52 -2.86
CA ILE A 210 -11.78 -11.93 -3.08
C ILE A 210 -13.31 -12.16 -3.04
N LYS A 211 -14.04 -11.39 -2.21
CA LYS A 211 -15.50 -11.42 -2.19
C LYS A 211 -16.08 -10.90 -3.50
N GLN A 212 -15.55 -9.80 -4.02
CA GLN A 212 -15.94 -9.26 -5.32
C GLN A 212 -15.64 -10.23 -6.47
N LEU A 213 -14.57 -11.03 -6.37
CA LEU A 213 -14.24 -12.08 -7.34
C LEU A 213 -15.14 -13.33 -7.24
N GLY A 214 -15.93 -13.47 -6.19
CA GLY A 214 -16.94 -14.53 -6.05
C GLY A 214 -16.79 -15.48 -4.86
N VAL A 215 -15.91 -15.19 -3.91
CA VAL A 215 -15.88 -15.94 -2.63
C VAL A 215 -17.07 -15.50 -1.75
N PRO A 216 -17.93 -16.42 -1.27
CA PRO A 216 -19.07 -16.05 -0.45
C PRO A 216 -18.67 -15.35 0.85
N HIS A 217 -19.50 -14.41 1.31
CA HIS A 217 -19.20 -13.58 2.48
C HIS A 217 -18.96 -14.43 3.74
N GLU A 218 -19.83 -15.41 3.95
CA GLU A 218 -19.84 -16.37 5.06
C GLU A 218 -18.64 -17.33 5.05
N ASN A 219 -17.97 -17.49 3.92
CA ASN A 219 -16.81 -18.37 3.77
C ASN A 219 -15.49 -17.68 4.12
N VAL A 220 -15.50 -16.39 4.44
CA VAL A 220 -14.31 -15.63 4.82
C VAL A 220 -14.37 -15.25 6.29
N ILE A 221 -13.48 -15.84 7.10
CA ILE A 221 -13.33 -15.52 8.52
C ILE A 221 -12.08 -14.65 8.70
N ALA A 222 -12.29 -13.42 9.18
CA ALA A 222 -11.21 -12.49 9.48
C ALA A 222 -10.88 -12.49 10.97
N LEU A 223 -9.62 -12.23 11.30
CA LEU A 223 -9.12 -12.09 12.66
C LEU A 223 -8.27 -10.84 12.82
N ASP A 224 -8.30 -10.26 14.02
CA ASP A 224 -7.36 -9.23 14.46
C ASP A 224 -6.77 -9.59 15.84
N ARG A 225 -6.12 -8.62 16.49
CA ARG A 225 -5.45 -8.81 17.78
C ARG A 225 -6.40 -9.27 18.91
N GLU A 226 -7.70 -9.04 18.78
CA GLU A 226 -8.71 -9.46 19.77
C GLU A 226 -9.38 -10.80 19.40
N GLY A 227 -8.97 -11.42 18.29
CA GLY A 227 -9.52 -12.69 17.80
C GLY A 227 -10.42 -12.53 16.57
N VAL A 228 -11.37 -13.46 16.41
CA VAL A 228 -12.27 -13.51 15.25
C VAL A 228 -13.16 -12.27 15.17
N ILE A 229 -13.39 -11.78 13.95
CA ILE A 229 -14.38 -10.74 13.64
C ILE A 229 -15.73 -11.43 13.36
N TYR A 230 -16.64 -11.33 14.32
CA TYR A 230 -17.96 -11.97 14.29
C TYR A 230 -19.08 -10.96 14.56
N ARG A 231 -20.30 -11.28 14.12
CA ARG A 231 -21.49 -10.45 14.38
C ARG A 231 -21.77 -10.33 15.88
N GLY A 232 -21.95 -9.10 16.36
CA GLY A 232 -22.17 -8.82 17.78
C GLY A 232 -20.89 -8.70 18.62
N ARG A 233 -19.70 -8.76 18.00
CA ARG A 233 -18.46 -8.38 18.67
C ARG A 233 -18.46 -6.87 18.95
N GLU A 234 -18.19 -6.46 20.18
CA GLU A 234 -18.09 -5.03 20.54
C GLU A 234 -16.65 -4.52 20.54
N LYS A 235 -15.72 -5.29 21.09
CA LYS A 235 -14.34 -4.85 21.31
C LYS A 235 -13.53 -4.75 20.02
N GLY A 236 -12.87 -3.61 19.80
CA GLY A 236 -11.92 -3.40 18.70
C GLY A 236 -12.55 -3.37 17.31
N MET A 237 -13.86 -3.10 17.23
CA MET A 237 -14.60 -2.98 15.98
C MET A 237 -14.67 -1.54 15.49
N ASP A 238 -14.56 -1.38 14.19
CA ASP A 238 -14.82 -0.14 13.46
C ASP A 238 -15.76 -0.46 12.28
N GLN A 239 -16.23 0.57 11.57
CA GLN A 239 -17.17 0.40 10.46
C GLN A 239 -16.62 -0.48 9.33
N PHE A 240 -15.31 -0.45 9.08
CA PHE A 240 -14.67 -1.20 8.01
C PHE A 240 -14.59 -2.68 8.38
N LYS A 241 -14.24 -3.01 9.62
CA LYS A 241 -14.29 -4.39 10.14
C LYS A 241 -15.70 -4.93 10.22
N ALA A 242 -16.67 -4.10 10.64
CA ALA A 242 -18.06 -4.50 10.80
C ALA A 242 -18.67 -5.02 9.49
N ALA A 243 -18.30 -4.42 8.34
CA ALA A 243 -18.71 -4.87 7.02
C ALA A 243 -18.27 -6.31 6.67
N HIS A 244 -17.25 -6.84 7.37
CA HIS A 244 -16.72 -8.18 7.16
C HIS A 244 -17.05 -9.17 8.27
N ALA A 245 -17.86 -8.78 9.25
CA ALA A 245 -18.29 -9.67 10.33
C ALA A 245 -19.21 -10.79 9.81
N VAL A 246 -18.94 -12.01 10.26
CA VAL A 246 -19.72 -13.21 9.91
C VAL A 246 -20.40 -13.80 11.15
N ASP A 247 -21.48 -14.55 10.94
CA ASP A 247 -22.13 -15.30 12.01
C ASP A 247 -21.36 -16.60 12.24
N THR A 248 -20.63 -16.70 13.36
CA THR A 248 -19.77 -17.85 13.66
C THR A 248 -19.53 -18.00 15.16
N ASN A 249 -19.31 -19.24 15.59
CA ASN A 249 -18.91 -19.58 16.96
C ASN A 249 -17.38 -19.58 17.15
N ALA A 250 -16.60 -19.43 16.08
CA ALA A 250 -15.14 -19.34 16.18
C ALA A 250 -14.72 -18.08 16.96
N ARG A 251 -13.72 -18.21 17.84
CA ARG A 251 -13.18 -17.09 18.63
C ARG A 251 -11.68 -16.93 18.46
N THR A 252 -10.96 -18.03 18.27
CA THR A 252 -9.51 -18.04 18.09
C THR A 252 -9.10 -18.34 16.65
N LEU A 253 -7.83 -18.07 16.32
CA LEU A 253 -7.26 -18.48 15.03
C LEU A 253 -7.33 -20.00 14.82
N MET A 254 -7.09 -20.77 15.88
CA MET A 254 -7.18 -22.23 15.81
C MET A 254 -8.61 -22.71 15.53
N ASP A 255 -9.64 -21.99 15.99
CA ASP A 255 -11.03 -22.34 15.67
C ASP A 255 -11.36 -22.04 14.23
N ALA A 256 -10.96 -20.86 13.74
CA ALA A 256 -11.21 -20.43 12.37
C ALA A 256 -10.51 -21.31 11.32
N ILE A 257 -9.29 -21.77 11.61
CA ILE A 257 -8.45 -22.47 10.64
C ILE A 257 -8.82 -23.94 10.40
N LYS A 258 -9.62 -24.53 11.30
CA LYS A 258 -10.08 -25.92 11.18
C LYS A 258 -10.86 -26.12 9.89
N GLY A 259 -10.31 -26.91 8.98
CA GLY A 259 -10.91 -27.19 7.67
C GLY A 259 -10.91 -26.01 6.69
N ALA A 260 -10.14 -24.95 6.95
CA ALA A 260 -9.96 -23.86 6.00
C ALA A 260 -9.12 -24.31 4.80
N ASP A 261 -9.49 -23.88 3.60
CA ASP A 261 -8.73 -24.15 2.37
C ASP A 261 -7.55 -23.20 2.22
N VAL A 262 -7.77 -21.93 2.59
CA VAL A 262 -6.82 -20.85 2.38
C VAL A 262 -6.57 -20.11 3.69
N PHE A 263 -5.30 -19.84 3.95
CA PHE A 263 -4.88 -18.90 4.98
C PHE A 263 -4.15 -17.73 4.33
N MET A 264 -4.56 -16.51 4.67
CA MET A 264 -3.87 -15.26 4.33
C MET A 264 -3.41 -14.58 5.61
N GLY A 265 -2.11 -14.61 5.90
CA GLY A 265 -1.49 -13.98 7.06
C GLY A 265 -0.95 -12.60 6.70
N LEU A 266 -1.59 -11.56 7.23
CA LEU A 266 -1.27 -10.13 7.04
C LEU A 266 -1.13 -9.43 8.41
N SER A 267 -0.47 -10.11 9.35
CA SER A 267 -0.34 -9.67 10.74
C SER A 267 1.12 -9.73 11.21
N VAL A 268 1.46 -10.68 12.07
CA VAL A 268 2.78 -10.76 12.72
C VAL A 268 3.51 -12.06 12.37
N ALA A 269 4.84 -11.99 12.40
CA ALA A 269 5.68 -13.17 12.23
C ALA A 269 5.33 -14.25 13.26
N GLY A 270 5.33 -15.52 12.82
CA GLY A 270 5.10 -16.67 13.69
C GLY A 270 3.64 -16.94 14.08
N ALA A 271 2.67 -16.19 13.54
CA ALA A 271 1.26 -16.38 13.86
C ALA A 271 0.69 -17.76 13.43
N MET A 272 1.25 -18.36 12.38
CA MET A 272 0.88 -19.70 11.91
C MET A 272 1.79 -20.77 12.52
N THR A 273 1.19 -21.78 13.16
CA THR A 273 1.92 -22.92 13.73
C THR A 273 1.76 -24.19 12.89
N ARG A 274 2.65 -25.17 13.08
CA ARG A 274 2.56 -26.47 12.39
C ARG A 274 1.25 -27.20 12.68
N ASP A 275 0.71 -27.08 13.89
CA ASP A 275 -0.53 -27.76 14.26
C ASP A 275 -1.76 -27.09 13.64
N MET A 276 -1.72 -25.77 13.44
CA MET A 276 -2.74 -25.05 12.65
C MET A 276 -2.74 -25.52 11.20
N VAL A 277 -1.57 -25.67 10.57
CA VAL A 277 -1.46 -26.18 9.18
C VAL A 277 -2.03 -27.59 9.06
N LYS A 278 -1.79 -28.47 10.05
CA LYS A 278 -2.37 -29.83 10.07
C LYS A 278 -3.89 -29.84 10.23
N ALA A 279 -4.47 -28.80 10.84
CA ALA A 279 -5.91 -28.67 11.05
C ALA A 279 -6.65 -28.09 9.82
N MET A 280 -5.94 -27.57 8.82
CA MET A 280 -6.52 -27.07 7.57
C MET A 280 -7.06 -28.20 6.68
N ALA A 281 -7.77 -27.83 5.62
CA ALA A 281 -8.20 -28.77 4.58
C ALA A 281 -7.00 -29.43 3.86
N LYS A 282 -7.26 -30.53 3.14
CA LYS A 282 -6.22 -31.21 2.34
C LYS A 282 -5.66 -30.25 1.29
N ARG A 283 -4.34 -30.29 1.06
CA ARG A 283 -3.63 -29.39 0.12
C ARG A 283 -3.94 -27.92 0.41
N PRO A 284 -3.63 -27.42 1.63
CA PRO A 284 -3.96 -26.05 2.01
C PRO A 284 -3.14 -25.05 1.20
N ILE A 285 -3.73 -23.89 0.94
CA ILE A 285 -3.06 -22.75 0.29
C ILE A 285 -2.70 -21.74 1.39
N ILE A 286 -1.42 -21.37 1.49
CA ILE A 286 -0.92 -20.53 2.58
C ILE A 286 -0.19 -19.32 1.98
N PHE A 287 -0.74 -18.13 2.22
CA PHE A 287 -0.11 -16.84 1.93
C PHE A 287 0.39 -16.24 3.25
N ALA A 288 1.68 -16.38 3.56
CA ALA A 288 2.29 -15.76 4.75
C ALA A 288 2.98 -14.44 4.35
N MET A 289 2.23 -13.34 4.38
CA MET A 289 2.58 -12.05 3.78
C MET A 289 2.94 -10.98 4.82
N ALA A 290 3.33 -11.38 6.03
CA ALA A 290 3.85 -10.43 7.03
C ALA A 290 5.27 -9.99 6.65
N ASN A 291 5.52 -8.69 6.61
CA ASN A 291 6.83 -8.09 6.37
C ASN A 291 7.59 -7.88 7.69
N PRO A 292 8.93 -7.90 7.68
CA PRO A 292 9.74 -7.50 8.83
C PRO A 292 9.54 -6.02 9.21
#